data_AF-A0AAF0VZV8-F1
#
_entry.id   AF-A0AAF0VZV8-F1
#
_cell.length_a   1.000
_cell.length_b   1.000
_cell.length_c   1.000
_cell.angle_alpha   90.00
_cell.angle_beta   90.00
_cell.angle_gamma   90.00
#
_symmetry.space_group_name_H-M   'P 1'
#
loop_
_entity.id
_entity.type
_entity.pdbx_description
1 polymer ?
#
loop_
_entity_poly.entity_id
_entity_poly.type
_entity_poly.pdbx_seq_one_letter_code
_entity_poly.pdbx_strand_id
1 'polypeptide(L)'
;MKRMSVGAAVVGIAVAAAPVAGAAPVPQPGASCAPAAAGAMTQLPDRMTFLECRNQGGEFRWLSPDSPYPNSDRWLTYGPRLTLHGEGQRNREIDSGDWVAYPQAADSRCEAAQLDNTAAGERTPPQVSMSEPGEPLTLRVLPMLFTVELRGHCLWQKVQ
;
A
#
# COMPACT_ATOMS: atom_id res chain seq x y z
N MET A 1 -50.90 13.45 48.94
CA MET A 1 -51.02 14.08 47.61
C MET A 1 -49.63 14.25 47.03
N LYS A 2 -49.35 13.61 45.90
CA LYS A 2 -48.02 13.36 45.33
C LYS A 2 -47.73 14.44 44.27
N ARG A 3 -46.67 15.25 44.44
CA ARG A 3 -46.26 16.26 43.46
C ARG A 3 -45.16 15.66 42.56
N MET A 4 -45.52 15.35 41.31
CA MET A 4 -44.58 14.98 40.25
C MET A 4 -43.95 16.25 39.67
N SER A 5 -42.62 16.30 39.60
CA SER A 5 -41.88 17.34 38.89
C SER A 5 -41.19 16.69 37.70
N VAL A 6 -41.48 17.16 36.48
CA VAL A 6 -40.87 16.73 35.23
C VAL A 6 -39.69 17.66 34.94
N GLY A 7 -38.47 17.12 34.88
CA GLY A 7 -37.27 17.84 34.47
C GLY A 7 -37.00 17.62 32.98
N ALA A 8 -36.96 18.71 32.21
CA ALA A 8 -36.67 18.70 30.77
C ALA A 8 -35.18 18.45 30.51
N ALA A 9 -34.86 17.45 29.67
CA ALA A 9 -33.51 17.15 29.23
C ALA A 9 -33.18 17.97 27.96
N VAL A 10 -32.11 18.77 28.02
CA VAL A 10 -31.55 19.50 26.89
C VAL A 10 -30.54 18.58 26.19
N VAL A 11 -30.81 18.19 24.94
CA VAL A 11 -29.92 17.35 24.13
C VAL A 11 -29.02 18.27 23.31
N GLY A 12 -27.71 18.30 23.63
CA GLY A 12 -26.70 19.00 22.84
C GLY A 12 -26.29 18.17 21.63
N ILE A 13 -26.46 18.73 20.43
CA ILE A 13 -26.03 18.10 19.17
C ILE A 13 -24.53 18.36 18.99
N ALA A 14 -23.72 17.32 19.16
CA ALA A 14 -22.30 17.34 18.81
C ALA A 14 -22.16 17.16 17.29
N VAL A 15 -21.66 18.20 16.61
CA VAL A 15 -21.34 18.15 15.18
C VAL A 15 -20.00 17.41 15.03
N ALA A 16 -20.05 16.14 14.65
CA ALA A 16 -18.86 15.39 14.27
C ALA A 16 -18.33 15.90 12.92
N ALA A 17 -17.15 16.52 12.93
CA ALA A 17 -16.43 16.83 11.70
C ALA A 17 -16.00 15.51 11.03
N ALA A 18 -16.55 15.21 9.86
CA ALA A 18 -16.11 14.06 9.07
C ALA A 18 -14.66 14.26 8.60
N PRO A 19 -13.79 13.24 8.66
CA PRO A 19 -12.45 13.34 8.12
C PRO A 19 -12.54 13.58 6.61
N VAL A 20 -11.96 14.69 6.16
CA VAL A 20 -11.81 14.99 4.73
C VAL A 20 -10.80 13.98 4.18
N ALA A 21 -11.18 13.21 3.16
CA ALA A 21 -10.30 12.29 2.46
C ALA A 21 -9.14 13.09 1.83
N GLY A 22 -8.02 13.17 2.54
CA GLY A 22 -6.79 13.79 2.06
C GLY A 22 -5.99 12.79 1.22
N ALA A 23 -5.46 13.25 0.09
CA ALA A 23 -4.48 12.47 -0.67
C ALA A 23 -3.30 12.08 0.25
N ALA A 24 -2.80 10.86 0.10
CA ALA A 24 -1.63 10.41 0.86
C ALA A 24 -0.43 11.33 0.59
N PRO A 25 0.36 11.70 1.61
CA PRO A 25 1.56 12.50 1.39
C PRO A 25 2.55 11.72 0.53
N VAL A 26 3.16 12.40 -0.45
CA VAL A 26 4.21 11.82 -1.29
C VAL A 26 5.45 11.56 -0.41
N PRO A 27 6.00 10.33 -0.37
CA PRO A 27 7.25 10.04 0.30
C PRO A 27 8.40 10.94 -0.19
N GLN A 28 9.28 11.36 0.71
CA GLN A 28 10.44 12.19 0.40
C GLN A 28 11.69 11.65 1.10
N PRO A 29 12.87 11.71 0.47
CA PRO A 29 14.12 11.29 1.12
C PRO A 29 14.35 12.05 2.44
N GLY A 30 14.69 11.31 3.50
CA GLY A 30 14.94 11.83 4.85
C GLY A 30 13.68 12.18 5.66
N ALA A 31 12.50 12.26 5.02
CA ALA A 31 11.25 12.55 5.72
C ALA A 31 10.80 11.36 6.57
N SER A 32 9.98 11.64 7.59
CA SER A 32 9.42 10.61 8.46
C SER A 32 8.47 9.68 7.69
N CYS A 33 8.47 8.40 8.07
CA CYS A 33 7.50 7.41 7.60
C CYS A 33 6.78 6.78 8.80
N ALA A 34 5.57 6.26 8.57
CA ALA A 34 4.80 5.62 9.63
C ALA A 34 5.53 4.36 10.14
N PRO A 35 5.52 4.07 11.46
CA PRO A 35 6.10 2.83 11.98
C PRO A 35 5.50 1.56 11.35
N ALA A 36 4.21 1.59 11.00
CA ALA A 36 3.56 0.50 10.26
C ALA A 36 4.20 0.24 8.87
N ALA A 37 4.89 1.23 8.30
CA ALA A 37 5.63 1.16 7.05
C ALA A 37 7.11 0.76 7.23
N ALA A 38 7.58 0.41 8.43
CA ALA A 38 8.94 -0.12 8.68
C ALA A 38 9.39 -1.26 7.73
N GLY A 39 10.47 -1.08 6.97
CA GLY A 39 10.97 -2.03 5.96
C GLY A 39 10.19 -2.04 4.65
N ALA A 40 9.10 -1.26 4.53
CA ALA A 40 8.41 -1.11 3.26
C ALA A 40 9.24 -0.27 2.30
N MET A 41 9.28 -0.73 1.06
CA MET A 41 9.85 0.00 -0.05
C MET A 41 8.79 0.74 -0.85
N THR A 42 9.16 1.84 -1.47
CA THR A 42 8.28 2.60 -2.36
C THR A 42 9.09 3.23 -3.50
N GLN A 43 8.40 3.68 -4.54
CA GLN A 43 9.00 4.36 -5.67
C GLN A 43 8.48 5.79 -5.75
N LEU A 44 9.38 6.75 -5.96
CA LEU A 44 9.01 8.14 -6.17
C LEU A 44 8.34 8.34 -7.54
N PRO A 45 7.63 9.47 -7.76
CA PRO A 45 6.93 9.72 -9.01
C PRO A 45 7.84 9.78 -10.25
N ASP A 46 9.15 9.96 -10.07
CA ASP A 46 10.17 9.92 -11.13
C ASP A 46 10.38 8.51 -11.72
N ARG A 47 9.79 7.47 -11.10
CA ARG A 47 9.89 6.05 -11.50
C ARG A 47 11.30 5.47 -11.47
N MET A 48 12.26 6.17 -10.87
CA MET A 48 13.67 5.77 -10.84
C MET A 48 14.20 5.68 -9.41
N THR A 49 13.68 6.51 -8.51
CA THR A 49 14.15 6.57 -7.13
C THR A 49 13.29 5.69 -6.24
N PHE A 50 13.93 4.71 -5.61
CA PHE A 50 13.32 3.91 -4.55
C PHE A 50 13.67 4.50 -3.19
N LEU A 51 12.76 4.34 -2.23
CA LEU A 51 12.98 4.62 -0.82
C LEU A 51 12.55 3.42 0.03
N GLU A 52 13.19 3.25 1.17
CA GLU A 52 12.87 2.26 2.18
C GLU A 52 12.63 2.97 3.52
N CYS A 53 11.54 2.62 4.20
CA CYS A 53 11.23 3.18 5.51
C CYS A 53 12.05 2.46 6.60
N ARG A 54 13.12 3.07 7.10
CA ARG A 54 14.04 2.46 8.06
C ARG A 54 14.07 3.23 9.38
N ASN A 55 14.36 2.53 10.47
CA ASN A 55 14.65 3.18 11.74
C ASN A 55 16.05 3.79 11.68
N GLN A 56 16.15 5.11 11.82
CA GLN A 56 17.39 5.86 11.90
C GLN A 56 17.39 6.68 13.18
N GLY A 57 18.21 6.28 14.15
CA GLY A 57 18.35 7.00 15.42
C GLY A 57 17.08 7.01 16.27
N GLY A 58 16.22 5.99 16.18
CA GLY A 58 14.97 5.87 16.94
C GLY A 58 13.72 6.34 16.19
N GLU A 59 13.88 6.95 15.00
CA GLU A 59 12.77 7.44 14.19
C GLU A 59 12.70 6.71 12.85
N PHE A 60 11.49 6.45 12.36
CA PHE A 60 11.29 5.86 11.04
C PHE A 60 11.37 6.94 9.96
N ARG A 61 12.28 6.76 9.00
CA ARG A 61 12.55 7.71 7.91
C ARG A 61 12.66 6.99 6.57
N TRP A 62 12.21 7.66 5.51
CA TRP A 62 12.41 7.22 4.14
C TRP A 62 13.86 7.45 3.72
N LEU A 63 14.61 6.38 3.48
CA LEU A 63 16.02 6.43 3.09
C LEU A 63 16.23 5.74 1.75
N SER A 64 17.33 6.01 1.06
CA SER A 64 17.71 5.20 -0.10
C SER A 64 17.95 3.74 0.33
N PRO A 65 17.51 2.76 -0.47
CA PRO A 65 17.81 1.35 -0.23
C PRO A 65 19.32 1.09 -0.26
N ASP A 66 19.76 0.09 0.50
CA ASP A 66 21.18 -0.28 0.55
C ASP A 66 21.64 -1.07 -0.71
N SER A 67 20.69 -1.56 -1.53
CA SER A 67 20.95 -2.31 -2.77
C SER A 67 20.52 -1.50 -4.01
N PRO A 68 21.32 -1.50 -5.10
CA PRO A 68 20.91 -0.93 -6.38
C PRO A 68 19.82 -1.77 -7.09
N TYR A 69 19.62 -3.02 -6.68
CA TYR A 69 18.57 -3.91 -7.19
C TYR A 69 17.75 -4.41 -5.99
N PRO A 70 16.90 -3.55 -5.42
CA PRO A 70 16.18 -3.91 -4.22
C PRO A 70 15.08 -4.94 -4.51
N ASN A 71 15.10 -6.03 -3.75
CA ASN A 71 13.99 -6.97 -3.63
C ASN A 71 13.38 -6.78 -2.24
N SER A 72 12.06 -6.80 -2.14
CA SER A 72 11.38 -6.57 -0.87
C SER A 72 10.15 -7.47 -0.73
N ASP A 73 9.93 -7.90 0.51
CA ASP A 73 8.71 -8.58 0.97
C ASP A 73 7.61 -7.58 1.38
N ARG A 74 7.87 -6.27 1.22
CA ARG A 74 6.98 -5.21 1.68
C ARG A 74 7.04 -3.95 0.82
N TRP A 75 5.91 -3.53 0.29
CA TRP A 75 5.81 -2.35 -0.59
C TRP A 75 4.73 -1.38 -0.13
N LEU A 76 4.99 -0.07 -0.24
CA LEU A 76 3.99 0.97 -0.04
C LEU A 76 3.68 1.64 -1.39
N THR A 77 2.40 1.64 -1.74
CA THR A 77 1.82 2.48 -2.80
C THR A 77 1.03 3.60 -2.15
N TYR A 78 1.03 4.80 -2.74
CA TYR A 78 0.44 6.02 -2.15
C TYR A 78 -0.36 6.85 -3.17
N GLY A 79 -0.78 6.23 -4.28
CA GLY A 79 -1.52 6.89 -5.36
C GLY A 79 -0.96 6.59 -6.74
N PRO A 80 0.28 6.99 -7.06
CA PRO A 80 0.93 6.58 -8.29
C PRO A 80 1.01 5.06 -8.39
N ARG A 81 0.84 4.54 -9.62
CA ARG A 81 1.09 3.13 -9.90
C ARG A 81 2.56 2.80 -9.62
N LEU A 82 2.80 1.68 -8.95
CA LEU A 82 4.11 1.06 -8.80
C LEU A 82 4.17 -0.16 -9.74
N THR A 83 5.21 -0.27 -10.55
CA THR A 83 5.43 -1.43 -11.42
C THR A 83 6.65 -2.17 -10.91
N LEU A 84 6.51 -3.46 -10.61
CA LEU A 84 7.58 -4.34 -10.11
C LEU A 84 7.76 -5.51 -11.06
N HIS A 85 8.99 -5.97 -11.22
CA HIS A 85 9.34 -7.17 -11.98
C HIS A 85 9.43 -8.37 -11.04
N GLY A 86 8.95 -9.52 -11.54
CA GLY A 86 8.97 -10.78 -10.81
C GLY A 86 10.09 -11.71 -11.23
N GLU A 87 9.99 -12.97 -10.81
CA GLU A 87 10.97 -14.03 -11.05
C GLU A 87 11.18 -14.39 -12.53
N GLY A 88 10.31 -13.93 -13.43
CA GLY A 88 10.53 -14.02 -14.87
C GLY A 88 11.68 -13.13 -15.37
N GLN A 89 12.24 -12.25 -14.52
CA GLN A 89 13.30 -11.31 -14.87
C GLN A 89 14.52 -11.43 -13.93
N ARG A 90 15.70 -11.00 -14.41
CA ARG A 90 16.97 -11.12 -13.67
C ARG A 90 17.03 -10.25 -12.41
N ASN A 91 16.41 -9.08 -12.43
CA ASN A 91 16.44 -8.09 -11.35
C ASN A 91 15.05 -7.95 -10.71
N ARG A 92 14.51 -9.06 -10.19
CA ARG A 92 13.18 -9.06 -9.58
C ARG A 92 13.12 -8.18 -8.33
N GLU A 93 12.10 -7.36 -8.21
CA GLU A 93 11.84 -6.55 -7.03
C GLU A 93 10.82 -7.23 -6.09
N ILE A 94 9.97 -8.11 -6.63
CA ILE A 94 8.95 -8.84 -5.88
C ILE A 94 9.08 -10.35 -6.09
N ASP A 95 8.89 -11.11 -5.02
CA ASP A 95 8.86 -12.57 -5.08
C ASP A 95 7.44 -13.10 -5.31
N SER A 96 7.35 -14.27 -5.94
CA SER A 96 6.10 -15.04 -6.00
C SER A 96 5.67 -15.52 -4.60
N GLY A 97 4.39 -15.89 -4.47
CA GLY A 97 3.83 -16.37 -3.20
C GLY A 97 2.58 -15.63 -2.77
N ASP A 98 2.08 -15.93 -1.57
CA ASP A 98 0.90 -15.26 -1.04
C ASP A 98 1.25 -13.86 -0.53
N TRP A 99 0.40 -12.89 -0.84
CA TRP A 99 0.54 -11.48 -0.47
C TRP A 99 -0.79 -10.93 0.02
N VAL A 100 -0.71 -9.95 0.92
CA VAL A 100 -1.85 -9.17 1.39
C VAL A 100 -1.56 -7.69 1.19
N ALA A 101 -2.51 -6.96 0.62
CA ALA A 101 -2.51 -5.51 0.52
C ALA A 101 -3.44 -4.93 1.57
N TYR A 102 -2.90 -4.16 2.51
CA TYR A 102 -3.66 -3.46 3.54
C TYR A 102 -3.92 -2.00 3.10
N PRO A 103 -5.18 -1.59 2.88
CA PRO A 103 -5.49 -0.21 2.56
C PRO A 103 -5.09 0.70 3.73
N GLN A 104 -4.47 1.83 3.41
CA GLN A 104 -3.98 2.80 4.39
C GLN A 104 -4.96 3.96 4.64
N ALA A 105 -6.12 3.93 3.97
CA ALA A 105 -7.25 4.83 4.19
C ALA A 105 -8.57 4.06 3.98
N ALA A 106 -9.66 4.53 4.59
CA ALA A 106 -10.96 3.84 4.58
C ALA A 106 -11.61 3.77 3.18
N ASP A 107 -11.23 4.66 2.27
CA ASP A 107 -11.70 4.73 0.89
C ASP A 107 -10.69 4.15 -0.11
N SER A 108 -9.50 3.74 0.34
CA SER A 108 -8.48 3.13 -0.52
C SER A 108 -8.97 1.79 -1.05
N ARG A 109 -8.86 1.60 -2.36
CA ARG A 109 -8.95 0.30 -3.04
C ARG A 109 -7.54 -0.14 -3.44
N CYS A 110 -7.17 -1.36 -3.08
CA CYS A 110 -5.91 -1.95 -3.52
C CYS A 110 -6.14 -2.73 -4.82
N GLU A 111 -5.30 -2.51 -5.82
CA GLU A 111 -5.39 -3.18 -7.12
C GLU A 111 -4.02 -3.72 -7.52
N ALA A 112 -4.00 -4.96 -8.01
CA ALA A 112 -2.83 -5.62 -8.57
C ALA A 112 -3.16 -6.15 -9.97
N ALA A 113 -2.38 -5.76 -10.98
CA ALA A 113 -2.47 -6.28 -12.35
C ALA A 113 -1.19 -7.06 -12.69
N GLN A 114 -1.31 -8.38 -12.85
CA GLN A 114 -0.17 -9.29 -13.05
C GLN A 114 -0.04 -9.72 -14.52
N LEU A 115 1.19 -9.73 -15.04
CA LEU A 115 1.54 -10.24 -16.35
C LEU A 115 2.61 -11.33 -16.18
N ASP A 116 2.33 -12.55 -16.64
CA ASP A 116 3.26 -13.68 -16.57
C ASP A 116 4.22 -13.73 -17.77
N ASN A 117 5.29 -14.52 -17.66
CA ASN A 117 6.30 -14.67 -18.72
C ASN A 117 5.86 -15.63 -19.84
N THR A 118 4.79 -16.42 -19.65
CA THR A 118 4.15 -17.15 -20.75
C THR A 118 3.49 -16.22 -21.76
N ALA A 119 3.24 -14.96 -21.37
CA ALA A 119 2.82 -13.88 -22.24
C ALA A 119 3.98 -13.09 -22.93
N ALA A 120 5.26 -13.46 -22.72
CA ALA A 120 6.40 -12.87 -23.44
C ALA A 120 6.51 -13.47 -24.86
N GLY A 121 5.44 -13.33 -25.64
CA GLY A 121 5.27 -13.84 -26.99
C GLY A 121 3.80 -13.81 -27.42
N GLU A 122 2.90 -14.16 -26.51
CA GLU A 122 1.44 -14.10 -26.69
C GLU A 122 0.84 -12.98 -25.84
N ARG A 123 0.17 -12.02 -26.49
CA ARG A 123 -0.37 -10.80 -25.86
C ARG A 123 -1.61 -11.06 -24.98
N THR A 124 -1.46 -11.85 -23.92
CA THR A 124 -2.55 -12.09 -22.95
C THR A 124 -2.75 -10.83 -22.09
N PRO A 125 -4.00 -10.40 -21.83
CA PRO A 125 -4.26 -9.29 -20.92
C PRO A 125 -3.81 -9.63 -19.49
N PRO A 126 -3.45 -8.63 -18.67
CA PRO A 126 -3.03 -8.87 -17.29
C PRO A 126 -4.17 -9.41 -16.43
N GLN A 127 -3.83 -10.27 -15.46
CA GLN A 127 -4.75 -10.73 -14.43
C GLN A 127 -4.93 -9.65 -13.38
N VAL A 128 -6.14 -9.10 -13.26
CA VAL A 128 -6.44 -8.00 -12.34
C VAL A 128 -7.19 -8.51 -11.11
N SER A 129 -6.71 -8.14 -9.93
CA SER A 129 -7.37 -8.34 -8.64
C SER A 129 -7.54 -6.99 -7.94
N MET A 130 -8.69 -6.77 -7.31
CA MET A 130 -9.01 -5.51 -6.64
C MET A 130 -9.84 -5.75 -5.37
N SER A 131 -9.62 -4.96 -4.32
CA SER A 131 -10.45 -4.98 -3.12
C SER A 131 -11.63 -4.00 -3.16
N GLU A 132 -12.59 -4.23 -2.27
CA GLU A 132 -13.52 -3.18 -1.87
C GLU A 132 -12.82 -2.07 -1.05
N PRO A 133 -13.38 -0.85 -0.96
CA PRO A 133 -12.74 0.25 -0.24
C PRO A 133 -12.54 -0.10 1.22
N GLY A 134 -11.33 0.14 1.73
CA GLY A 134 -10.99 -0.13 3.13
C GLY A 134 -10.82 -1.62 3.46
N GLU A 135 -11.10 -2.52 2.53
CA GLU A 135 -10.91 -3.96 2.71
C GLU A 135 -9.55 -4.42 2.18
N PRO A 136 -8.88 -5.38 2.87
CA PRO A 136 -7.65 -5.98 2.38
C PRO A 136 -7.84 -6.72 1.04
N LEU A 137 -6.80 -6.71 0.21
CA LEU A 137 -6.70 -7.57 -0.97
C LEU A 137 -5.75 -8.73 -0.67
N THR A 138 -6.24 -9.97 -0.70
CA THR A 138 -5.38 -11.16 -0.71
C THR A 138 -5.16 -11.61 -2.13
N LEU A 139 -3.91 -11.86 -2.52
CA LEU A 139 -3.56 -12.39 -3.83
C LEU A 139 -2.38 -13.35 -3.76
N ARG A 140 -2.29 -14.25 -4.75
CA ARG A 140 -1.08 -15.00 -5.05
C ARG A 140 -0.31 -14.27 -6.14
N VAL A 141 0.89 -13.80 -5.83
CA VAL A 141 1.84 -13.33 -6.84
C VAL A 141 2.35 -14.53 -7.62
N LEU A 142 2.21 -14.47 -8.95
CA LEU A 142 2.44 -15.62 -9.83
C LEU A 142 3.91 -16.08 -9.81
N PRO A 143 4.17 -17.40 -9.89
CA PRO A 143 5.51 -17.88 -10.23
C PRO A 143 5.87 -17.41 -11.64
N MET A 144 7.15 -17.14 -11.91
CA MET A 144 7.61 -16.64 -13.21
C MET A 144 6.89 -15.36 -13.68
N LEU A 145 6.37 -14.55 -12.75
CA LEU A 145 5.78 -13.24 -13.02
C LEU A 145 6.77 -12.39 -13.84
N PHE A 146 6.30 -11.81 -14.95
CA PHE A 146 7.07 -10.83 -15.69
C PHE A 146 6.99 -9.47 -15.00
N THR A 147 5.78 -8.93 -14.82
CA THR A 147 5.54 -7.67 -14.10
C THR A 147 4.24 -7.71 -13.31
N VAL A 148 4.18 -6.99 -12.19
CA VAL A 148 2.94 -6.62 -11.51
C VAL A 148 2.83 -5.10 -11.39
N GLU A 149 1.64 -4.57 -11.62
CA GLU A 149 1.31 -3.18 -11.37
C GLU A 149 0.46 -3.08 -10.10
N LEU A 150 0.98 -2.41 -9.07
CA LEU A 150 0.33 -2.17 -7.79
C LEU A 150 -0.23 -0.75 -7.74
N ARG A 151 -1.46 -0.60 -7.22
CA ARG A 151 -2.20 0.67 -7.18
C ARG A 151 -2.98 0.84 -5.88
N GLY A 152 -3.33 2.09 -5.61
CA GLY A 152 -4.02 2.52 -4.39
C GLY A 152 -3.04 3.10 -3.38
N HIS A 153 -3.57 3.50 -2.22
CA HIS A 153 -2.77 3.79 -1.04
C HIS A 153 -2.80 2.57 -0.12
N CYS A 154 -1.85 1.66 -0.35
CA CYS A 154 -1.83 0.30 0.21
C CYS A 154 -0.43 -0.13 0.62
N LEU A 155 -0.36 -0.82 1.75
CA LEU A 155 0.82 -1.53 2.25
C LEU A 155 0.70 -3.00 1.84
N TRP A 156 1.54 -3.43 0.91
CA TRP A 156 1.63 -4.78 0.40
C TRP A 156 2.65 -5.57 1.21
N GLN A 157 2.30 -6.77 1.66
CA GLN A 157 3.17 -7.60 2.46
C GLN A 157 3.08 -9.06 2.03
N LYS A 158 4.24 -9.70 1.85
CA LYS A 158 4.34 -11.13 1.60
C LYS A 158 3.96 -11.90 2.87
N VAL A 159 3.18 -12.96 2.70
CA VAL A 159 2.91 -13.92 3.78
C VAL A 159 4.13 -14.83 3.90
N GLN A 160 4.68 -14.94 5.11
CA GLN A 160 5.85 -15.78 5.42
C GLN A 160 5.49 -17.26 5.50
#